data_AF-A0A1F7RQ56-F1
#
_entry.id   AF-A0A1F7RQ56-F1
#
_cell.length_a   1.000
_cell.length_b   1.000
_cell.length_c   1.000
_cell.angle_alpha   90.00
_cell.angle_beta   90.00
_cell.angle_gamma   90.00
#
_symmetry.space_group_name_H-M   'P 1'
#
loop_
_entity.id
_entity.type
_entity.pdbx_description
1 polymer ?
#
loop_
_entity_poly.entity_id
_entity_poly.type
_entity_poly.pdbx_seq_one_letter_code
_entity_poly.pdbx_strand_id
1 'polypeptide(L)' 'METIKILEGKPSLTWKYDEEADVLYISVGKPKSAIGIDIGDGLVVRYDEKKREVIDLTIIGFRARILESIYQQQGRIIE' A
#
# COMPACT_ATOMS: atom_id res chain seq x y z
N MET A 1 -18.91 -12.59 8.19
CA MET A 1 -17.66 -11.82 8.02
C MET A 1 -18.06 -10.37 7.91
N GLU A 2 -17.45 -9.46 8.69
CA GLU A 2 -17.77 -8.02 8.63
C GLU A 2 -16.86 -7.34 7.57
N THR A 3 -17.43 -6.40 6.81
CA THR A 3 -16.77 -5.74 5.67
C THR A 3 -15.83 -4.62 6.11
N ILE A 4 -14.60 -4.60 5.59
CA ILE A 4 -13.62 -3.52 5.81
C ILE A 4 -13.82 -2.43 4.74
N LYS A 5 -13.81 -1.17 5.17
CA LYS A 5 -13.93 -0.01 4.29
C LYS A 5 -12.56 0.40 3.77
N ILE A 6 -12.39 0.34 2.45
CA ILE A 6 -11.17 0.74 1.75
C ILE A 6 -11.54 1.91 0.84
N LEU A 7 -10.97 3.09 1.13
CA LEU A 7 -11.09 4.28 0.28
C LEU A 7 -12.54 4.70 -0.03
N GLU A 8 -13.44 4.65 0.96
CA GLU A 8 -14.82 5.16 0.77
C GLU A 8 -14.80 6.67 0.41
N GLY A 9 -15.41 7.03 -0.74
CA GLY A 9 -15.48 8.42 -1.24
C GLY A 9 -14.30 8.84 -2.13
N LYS A 10 -13.91 10.13 -2.04
CA LYS A 10 -12.69 10.69 -2.67
C LYS A 10 -11.79 11.29 -1.60
N PRO A 11 -11.17 10.47 -0.73
CA PRO A 11 -10.25 10.99 0.26
C PRO A 11 -9.02 11.60 -0.43
N SER A 12 -8.43 12.62 0.18
CA SER A 12 -7.14 13.16 -0.28
C SER A 12 -6.08 12.09 -0.08
N LEU A 13 -5.43 11.67 -1.16
CA LEU A 13 -4.33 10.71 -1.13
C LEU A 13 -3.01 11.48 -1.19
N THR A 14 -2.09 11.16 -0.29
CA THR A 14 -0.70 11.63 -0.36
C THR A 14 0.22 10.44 -0.43
N TRP A 15 1.25 10.51 -1.26
CA TRP A 15 2.23 9.45 -1.38
C TRP A 15 3.64 10.04 -1.37
N LYS A 16 4.58 9.24 -0.88
CA LYS A 16 6.01 9.57 -0.86
C LYS A 16 6.79 8.30 -1.15
N TYR A 17 7.69 8.35 -2.12
CA TYR A 17 8.64 7.29 -2.37
C TYR A 17 9.99 7.66 -1.75
N ASP A 18 10.57 6.71 -1.02
CA ASP A 18 11.93 6.77 -0.50
C ASP A 18 12.83 5.92 -1.39
N GLU A 19 13.66 6.59 -2.20
CA GLU A 19 14.47 5.93 -3.21
C GLU A 19 15.62 5.10 -2.63
N GLU A 20 16.15 5.54 -1.48
CA GLU A 20 17.27 4.91 -0.79
C GLU A 20 16.80 3.62 -0.10
N ALA A 21 15.65 3.67 0.56
CA ALA A 21 15.06 2.51 1.24
C ALA A 21 14.27 1.57 0.31
N ASP A 22 13.93 2.00 -0.91
CA ASP A 22 12.97 1.33 -1.80
C ASP A 22 11.61 1.11 -1.12
N VAL A 23 11.05 2.19 -0.56
CA VAL A 23 9.78 2.14 0.18
C VAL A 23 8.80 3.18 -0.36
N LEU A 24 7.58 2.75 -0.69
CA LEU A 24 6.47 3.62 -1.04
C LEU A 24 5.49 3.76 0.12
N TYR A 25 5.29 4.99 0.59
CA TYR A 25 4.29 5.35 1.59
C TYR A 25 3.07 5.94 0.90
N ILE A 26 1.88 5.47 1.26
CA ILE A 26 0.60 5.95 0.75
C ILE A 26 -0.30 6.23 1.95
N SER A 27 -0.65 7.49 2.17
CA SER A 27 -1.49 7.93 3.29
C SER A 27 -2.82 8.49 2.80
N VAL A 28 -3.89 8.17 3.53
CA VAL A 28 -5.27 8.56 3.21
C VAL A 28 -5.74 9.62 4.22
N GLY A 29 -5.98 10.83 3.75
CA GLY A 29 -6.47 11.92 4.59
C GLY A 29 -5.42 12.47 5.55
N LYS A 30 -5.85 12.89 6.74
CA LYS A 30 -4.97 13.48 7.77
C LYS A 30 -4.33 12.38 8.64
N PRO A 31 -3.13 12.61 9.20
CA PRO A 31 -2.51 11.71 10.16
C PRO A 31 -3.45 11.41 11.34
N LYS A 32 -3.58 10.13 11.68
CA LYS A 32 -4.40 9.62 12.79
C LYS A 32 -3.67 8.47 13.47
N SER A 33 -4.04 8.17 14.71
CA SER A 33 -3.58 6.97 15.39
C SER A 33 -4.16 5.74 14.69
N ALA A 34 -3.31 4.75 14.42
CA ALA A 34 -3.68 3.49 13.79
C ALA A 34 -2.72 2.39 14.20
N ILE A 35 -3.17 1.15 14.00
CA ILE A 35 -2.36 -0.04 14.21
C ILE A 35 -1.77 -0.47 12.87
N GLY A 36 -0.46 -0.67 12.86
CA GLY A 36 0.25 -1.27 11.74
C GLY A 36 0.08 -2.78 11.78
N ILE A 37 -0.43 -3.34 10.70
CA ILE A 37 -0.60 -4.76 10.48
C ILE A 37 0.30 -5.14 9.31
N ASP A 38 1.29 -5.99 9.56
CA ASP A 38 2.06 -6.64 8.51
C ASP A 38 1.19 -7.73 7.87
N ILE A 39 0.94 -7.61 6.57
CA ILE A 39 0.13 -8.57 5.81
C ILE A 39 0.99 -9.49 4.95
N GLY A 40 2.31 -9.48 5.15
CA GLY A 40 3.28 -10.25 4.38
C GLY A 40 3.74 -9.53 3.13
N ASP A 41 4.73 -10.12 2.44
CA ASP A 41 5.27 -9.64 1.18
C ASP A 41 5.62 -8.14 1.22
N GLY A 42 6.25 -7.68 2.30
CA GLY A 42 6.69 -6.28 2.43
C GLY A 42 5.56 -5.26 2.43
N LEU A 43 4.32 -5.68 2.68
CA LEU A 43 3.16 -4.80 2.78
C LEU A 43 2.77 -4.60 4.24
N VAL A 44 2.69 -3.34 4.65
CA VAL A 44 2.20 -2.96 5.98
C VAL A 44 1.00 -2.04 5.81
N VAL A 45 -0.14 -2.45 6.36
CA VAL A 45 -1.38 -1.67 6.35
C VAL A 45 -1.53 -0.99 7.69
N ARG A 46 -1.85 0.31 7.72
CA ARG A 46 -2.31 0.96 8.96
C ARG A 46 -3.81 1.10 8.96
N TYR A 47 -4.41 0.58 10.03
CA TYR A 47 -5.84 0.47 10.22
C TYR A 47 -6.31 1.25 11.45
N ASP A 48 -7.32 2.10 11.28
CA ASP A 48 -8.03 2.76 12.38
C ASP A 48 -9.11 1.80 12.90
N GLU A 49 -8.84 1.12 14.02
CA GLU A 49 -9.77 0.16 14.62
C GLU A 49 -11.11 0.78 15.04
N LYS A 50 -11.12 2.07 15.40
CA LYS A 50 -12.34 2.74 15.86
C LYS A 50 -13.29 2.99 14.69
N LYS A 51 -12.74 3.39 13.55
CA LYS A 51 -13.52 3.69 12.33
C LYS A 51 -13.66 2.51 11.39
N ARG A 52 -12.86 1.48 11.60
CA ARG A 52 -12.75 0.31 10.73
C ARG A 52 -12.34 0.67 9.30
N GLU A 53 -11.34 1.53 9.17
CA GLU A 53 -10.87 2.10 7.91
C GLU A 53 -9.36 1.90 7.74
N VAL A 54 -8.93 1.58 6.52
CA VAL A 54 -7.52 1.65 6.14
C VAL A 54 -7.12 3.11 5.94
N ILE A 55 -6.05 3.54 6.61
CA ILE A 55 -5.59 4.94 6.57
C ILE A 55 -4.19 5.11 5.98
N ASP A 56 -3.40 4.04 5.89
CA ASP A 56 -2.05 4.09 5.31
C ASP A 56 -1.65 2.72 4.74
N LEU A 57 -0.82 2.72 3.71
CA LEU A 57 -0.17 1.55 3.13
C LEU A 57 1.32 1.87 2.94
N THR A 58 2.17 1.01 3.49
CA THR A 58 3.61 1.03 3.26
C THR A 58 3.98 -0.20 2.43
N ILE A 59 4.69 0.02 1.31
CA ILE A 59 5.15 -1.03 0.40
C ILE A 59 6.67 -1.02 0.38
N ILE A 60 7.26 -2.10 0.87
CA ILE A 60 8.71 -2.32 0.92
C ILE A 60 9.15 -3.11 -0.33
N GLY A 61 10.24 -2.68 -0.95
CA GLY A 61 10.74 -3.24 -2.21
C GLY A 61 9.87 -2.84 -3.40
N PHE A 62 9.29 -1.64 -3.40
CA PHE A 62 8.33 -1.20 -4.41
C PHE A 62 8.90 -1.26 -5.83
N ARG A 63 10.09 -0.69 -6.04
CA ARG A 63 10.78 -0.68 -7.33
C ARG A 63 11.09 -2.10 -7.80
N ALA A 64 11.64 -2.94 -6.93
CA ALA A 64 11.95 -4.33 -7.26
C ALA A 64 10.70 -5.09 -7.75
N ARG A 65 9.58 -4.97 -7.03
CA ARG A 65 8.29 -5.62 -7.36
C ARG A 65 7.71 -5.14 -8.69
N ILE A 66 7.75 -3.84 -8.93
CA ILE A 66 7.24 -3.26 -10.18
C ILE A 66 8.09 -3.71 -11.37
N LEU A 67 9.43 -3.68 -11.24
CA LEU A 67 10.32 -4.15 -12.29
C LEU A 67 10.09 -5.64 -12.59
N GLU A 68 10.02 -6.48 -11.56
CA GLU A 68 9.71 -7.90 -11.73
C GLU A 68 8.38 -8.10 -12.47
N SER A 69 7.32 -7.40 -12.07
CA SER A 69 6.01 -7.45 -12.72
C SER A 69 6.09 -7.05 -14.20
N ILE A 70 6.85 -6.01 -14.55
CA ILE A 70 7.03 -5.57 -15.94
C ILE A 70 7.77 -6.63 -16.76
N TYR A 71 8.85 -7.21 -16.23
CA TYR A 71 9.61 -8.24 -16.94
C TYR A 71 8.80 -9.53 -17.13
N GLN A 72 8.03 -9.94 -16.13
CA GLN A 72 7.13 -11.09 -16.23
C GLN A 72 6.03 -10.87 -17.29
N GLN A 73 5.55 -9.64 -17.46
CA GLN A 73 4.58 -9.32 -18.50
C GLN A 73 5.18 -9.36 -19.91
N GLN A 74 6.45 -8.98 -20.09
CA GLN A 74 7.14 -9.07 -21.38
C GLN A 74 7.41 -10.52 -21.79
N GLY A 75 7.67 -11.41 -20.83
CA GLY A 75 7.83 -12.85 -21.10
C GLY A 75 6.56 -13.55 -21.59
N ARG A 76 5.36 -13.02 -21.30
CA ARG A 76 4.06 -13.60 -21.70
C ARG A 76 3.57 -13.16 -23.08
N ILE A 77 4.26 -12.22 -23.74
CA ILE A 77 3.89 -11.74 -25.09
C ILE A 77 4.54 -12.64 -26.18
N ILE A 78 5.41 -13.56 -25.77
CA ILE A 78 6.15 -14.50 -26.62
C ILE A 78 5.75 -15.96 -26.29
N GLU A 79 4.45 -16.23 -26.14
CA GLU A 79 3.87 -17.58 -26.19
C GLU A 79 2.62 -17.61 -27.05
#